data_AF-A0A8U8C6I7-F1
#
_entry.id   AF-A0A8U8C6I7-F1
#
_cell.length_a   1.000
_cell.length_b   1.000
_cell.length_c   1.000
_cell.angle_alpha   90.00
_cell.angle_beta   90.00
_cell.angle_gamma   90.00
#
_symmetry.space_group_name_H-M   'P 1'
#
loop_
_entity.id
_entity.type
_entity.pdbx_description
1 polymer ?
#
loop_
_entity_poly.entity_id
_entity_poly.type
_entity_poly.pdbx_seq_one_letter_code
_entity_poly.pdbx_strand_id
1 'polypeptide(L)'
;CPSVSPVCHPVSLVSLCVILVPSSDKAVDPVEWSVRDVVEYFTEAGFPEQAGAFQEQEIDGKSLLLMQRADVLTGLSIRLGPALKIYEYHVKLLQRSHFQDEEPPPEPFPA
;
A
#
# COMPACT_ATOMS: atom_id res chain seq x y z
N CYS A 1 11.26 35.36 -30.15
CA CYS A 1 11.32 34.04 -29.49
C CYS A 1 9.89 33.61 -29.19
N PRO A 2 9.29 32.74 -30.01
CA PRO A 2 7.91 32.34 -29.85
C PRO A 2 7.85 31.12 -28.94
N SER A 3 6.98 31.14 -27.92
CA SER A 3 6.09 30.00 -27.65
C SER A 3 5.03 30.45 -26.67
N VAL A 4 4.07 31.21 -27.20
CA VAL A 4 2.71 31.10 -26.71
C VAL A 4 2.14 29.81 -27.30
N SER A 5 1.61 28.94 -26.46
CA SER A 5 0.31 28.31 -26.67
C SER A 5 -0.10 27.54 -25.41
N PRO A 6 -1.18 27.95 -24.73
CA PRO A 6 -1.92 27.06 -23.87
C PRO A 6 -2.74 26.13 -24.78
N VAL A 7 -2.65 24.83 -24.54
CA VAL A 7 -3.64 23.88 -25.04
C VAL A 7 -4.30 23.23 -23.84
N CYS A 8 -5.39 23.86 -23.42
CA CYS A 8 -6.49 23.18 -22.76
C CYS A 8 -7.31 22.52 -23.88
N HIS A 9 -7.24 21.20 -23.99
CA HIS A 9 -8.15 20.41 -24.82
C HIS A 9 -8.81 19.31 -23.97
N PRO A 10 -10.03 18.91 -24.34
CA PRO A 10 -11.14 18.76 -23.42
C PRO A 10 -11.31 17.30 -22.95
N VAL A 11 -11.68 17.14 -21.68
CA VAL A 11 -12.35 15.95 -21.09
C VAL A 11 -12.03 14.58 -21.71
N SER A 12 -10.95 13.92 -21.26
CA SER A 12 -10.87 12.46 -21.31
C SER A 12 -11.03 11.91 -19.90
N LEU A 13 -12.12 11.18 -19.70
CA LEU A 13 -12.50 10.49 -18.47
C LEU A 13 -11.46 9.43 -18.08
N VAL A 14 -10.34 9.84 -17.49
CA VAL A 14 -9.50 8.97 -16.64
C VAL A 14 -9.05 9.72 -15.38
N SER A 15 -9.94 10.55 -14.84
CA SER A 15 -9.80 11.11 -13.50
C SER A 15 -10.15 10.04 -12.43
N LEU A 16 -9.48 8.88 -12.43
CA LEU A 16 -9.70 7.85 -11.40
C LEU A 16 -8.58 6.84 -11.14
N CYS A 17 -7.45 6.85 -11.86
CA CYS A 17 -6.39 5.86 -11.61
C CYS A 17 -4.99 6.48 -11.55
N VAL A 18 -4.84 7.49 -10.71
CA VAL A 18 -3.54 7.91 -10.17
C VAL A 18 -3.42 7.39 -8.74
N ILE A 19 -3.49 6.07 -8.56
CA ILE A 19 -2.77 5.48 -7.43
C ILE A 19 -1.37 5.24 -7.95
N LEU A 20 -0.57 6.31 -7.93
CA LEU A 20 0.88 6.18 -7.95
C LEU A 20 1.21 5.41 -6.67
N VAL A 21 1.29 4.09 -6.78
CA VAL A 21 2.04 3.29 -5.82
C VAL A 21 3.42 3.94 -5.82
N PRO A 22 3.91 4.47 -4.70
CA PRO A 22 5.26 5.03 -4.66
C PRO A 22 6.20 3.95 -5.18
N SER A 23 6.99 4.31 -6.20
CA SER A 23 8.06 3.47 -6.72
C SER A 23 9.17 3.43 -5.68
N SER A 24 8.91 2.81 -4.53
CA SER A 24 10.01 2.31 -3.72
C SER A 24 10.58 1.18 -4.55
N ASP A 25 11.71 1.47 -5.21
CA ASP A 25 12.56 0.54 -5.97
C ASP A 25 13.20 -0.46 -5.00
N LYS A 26 12.36 -1.12 -4.20
CA LYS A 26 12.70 -2.25 -3.36
C LYS A 26 11.81 -3.37 -3.88
N ALA A 27 12.36 -4.12 -4.82
CA ALA A 27 11.91 -5.47 -5.14
C ALA A 27 12.20 -6.41 -3.95
N VAL A 28 11.81 -5.99 -2.76
CA VAL A 28 11.97 -6.69 -1.48
C VAL A 28 10.56 -6.99 -1.03
N ASP A 29 10.30 -8.28 -0.86
CA ASP A 29 8.99 -8.76 -0.46
C ASP A 29 8.53 -8.07 0.82
N PRO A 30 7.24 -7.65 0.91
CA PRO A 30 6.73 -6.96 2.10
C PRO A 30 6.88 -7.76 3.40
N VAL A 31 7.07 -9.08 3.30
CA VAL A 31 7.36 -9.96 4.45
C VAL A 31 8.71 -9.68 5.10
N GLU A 32 9.66 -9.09 4.37
CA GLU A 32 11.00 -8.75 4.86
C GLU A 32 11.13 -7.29 5.31
N TRP A 33 10.07 -6.48 5.18
CA TRP A 33 10.12 -5.08 5.54
C TRP A 33 10.32 -4.91 7.05
N SER A 34 11.30 -4.08 7.41
CA SER A 34 11.45 -3.59 8.78
C SER A 34 10.40 -2.53 9.08
N VAL A 35 10.25 -2.17 10.37
CA VAL A 35 9.37 -1.04 10.77
C VAL A 35 9.72 0.23 9.99
N ARG A 36 11.02 0.50 9.76
CA ARG A 36 11.46 1.66 8.98
C ARG A 36 10.98 1.60 7.53
N ASP A 37 11.01 0.44 6.89
CA ASP A 37 10.56 0.29 5.51
C ASP A 37 9.04 0.48 5.40
N VAL A 38 8.26 0.03 6.40
CA VAL A 38 6.81 0.29 6.50
C VAL A 38 6.53 1.79 6.61
N VAL A 39 7.28 2.49 7.47
CA VAL A 39 7.15 3.94 7.66
C VAL A 39 7.52 4.70 6.38
N GLU A 40 8.63 4.33 5.74
CA GLU A 40 9.07 4.90 4.46
C GLU A 40 8.00 4.71 3.38
N TYR A 41 7.47 3.49 3.22
CA TYR A 41 6.40 3.17 2.28
C TYR A 41 5.17 4.07 2.46
N PHE A 42 4.63 4.17 3.69
CA PHE A 42 3.43 4.99 3.92
C PHE A 42 3.70 6.49 3.83
N THR A 43 4.93 6.93 4.13
CA THR A 43 5.37 8.31 3.91
C THR A 43 5.34 8.64 2.40
N GLU A 44 5.96 7.80 1.58
CA GLU A 44 6.01 7.96 0.12
C GLU A 44 4.63 7.79 -0.54
N ALA A 45 3.75 6.97 0.05
CA ALA A 45 2.37 6.81 -0.38
C ALA A 45 1.47 8.02 -0.09
N GLY A 46 2.01 9.07 0.55
CA GLY A 46 1.28 10.30 0.85
C GLY A 46 0.58 10.31 2.21
N PHE A 47 1.01 9.44 3.15
CA PHE A 47 0.52 9.37 4.52
C PHE A 47 1.60 9.65 5.58
N PRO A 48 2.42 10.72 5.46
CA PRO A 48 3.53 10.99 6.38
C PRO A 48 3.08 11.22 7.83
N GLU A 49 1.90 11.82 8.04
CA GLU A 49 1.34 12.04 9.38
C GLU A 49 0.92 10.71 10.04
N GLN A 50 0.46 9.74 9.25
CA GLN A 50 0.00 8.45 9.75
C GLN A 50 1.14 7.44 9.87
N ALA A 51 2.22 7.60 9.10
CA ALA A 51 3.39 6.74 9.14
C ALA A 51 3.99 6.64 10.56
N GLY A 52 3.92 7.72 11.35
CA GLY A 52 4.36 7.71 12.75
C GLY A 52 3.63 6.68 13.63
N ALA A 53 2.35 6.42 13.38
CA ALA A 53 1.60 5.42 14.14
C ALA A 53 2.11 3.98 13.91
N PHE A 54 2.57 3.67 12.70
CA PHE A 54 3.21 2.38 12.41
C PHE A 54 4.55 2.24 13.13
N GLN A 55 5.31 3.33 13.26
CA GLN A 55 6.56 3.36 14.02
C GLN A 55 6.33 3.16 15.52
N GLU A 56 5.35 3.86 16.10
CA GLU A 56 5.02 3.81 17.53
C GLU A 56 4.50 2.43 17.97
N GLN A 57 3.74 1.78 17.10
CA GLN A 57 3.19 0.43 17.33
C GLN A 57 4.16 -0.68 16.90
N GLU A 58 5.38 -0.32 16.47
CA GLU A 58 6.43 -1.24 16.01
C GLU A 58 5.95 -2.22 14.92
N ILE A 59 5.15 -1.72 13.97
CA ILE A 59 4.57 -2.53 12.89
C ILE A 59 5.64 -2.79 11.82
N ASP A 60 6.12 -4.02 11.77
CA ASP A 60 6.97 -4.54 10.69
C ASP A 60 6.12 -5.11 9.54
N GLY A 61 6.79 -5.54 8.47
CA GLY A 61 6.14 -6.08 7.27
C GLY A 61 5.25 -7.29 7.53
N LYS A 62 5.72 -8.23 8.36
CA LYS A 62 4.94 -9.42 8.74
C LYS A 62 3.67 -9.04 9.49
N SER A 63 3.79 -8.15 10.48
CA SER A 63 2.65 -7.67 11.24
C SER A 63 1.66 -6.93 10.33
N LEU A 64 2.17 -6.07 9.43
CA LEU A 64 1.37 -5.34 8.45
C LEU A 64 0.54 -6.28 7.56
N LEU A 65 1.15 -7.35 7.06
CA LEU A 65 0.48 -8.35 6.22
C LEU A 65 -0.59 -9.16 6.98
N LEU A 66 -0.50 -9.23 8.31
CA LEU A 66 -1.49 -9.90 9.15
C LEU A 66 -2.59 -8.98 9.68
N MET A 67 -2.44 -7.66 9.52
CA MET A 67 -3.43 -6.69 10.02
C MET A 67 -4.80 -6.91 9.38
N GLN A 68 -5.80 -6.95 10.25
CA GLN A 68 -7.20 -6.96 9.85
C GLN A 68 -7.74 -5.53 9.77
N ARG A 69 -8.93 -5.41 9.17
CA ARG A 69 -9.62 -4.11 9.05
C ARG A 69 -9.73 -3.39 10.41
N ALA A 70 -10.08 -4.12 11.47
CA ALA A 70 -10.24 -3.54 12.80
C ALA A 70 -8.93 -2.96 13.34
N ASP A 71 -7.80 -3.62 13.11
CA ASP A 71 -6.48 -3.20 13.61
C ASP A 71 -6.08 -1.86 12.99
N VAL A 72 -6.34 -1.66 11.70
CA VAL A 72 -6.03 -0.37 11.03
C VAL A 72 -7.02 0.72 11.44
N LEU A 73 -8.31 0.40 11.50
CA LEU A 73 -9.35 1.42 11.76
C LEU A 73 -9.42 1.86 13.22
N THR A 74 -8.99 1.01 14.16
CA THR A 74 -9.13 1.27 15.59
C THR A 74 -7.84 1.09 16.38
N GLY A 75 -6.91 0.24 15.93
CA GLY A 75 -5.67 -0.06 16.65
C GLY A 75 -4.56 0.97 16.48
N LEU A 76 -4.48 1.65 15.32
CA LEU A 76 -3.39 2.61 15.04
C LEU A 76 -3.67 4.05 15.51
N SER A 77 -4.80 4.32 16.15
CA SER A 77 -5.22 5.68 16.56
C SER A 77 -5.23 6.74 15.43
N ILE A 78 -5.36 6.29 14.17
CA ILE A 78 -5.47 7.14 12.98
C ILE A 78 -6.92 7.58 12.78
N ARG A 79 -7.13 8.80 12.25
CA ARG A 79 -8.48 9.27 11.88
C ARG A 79 -9.13 8.33 10.85
N LEU A 80 -10.44 8.11 10.98
CA LEU A 80 -11.19 7.14 10.17
C LEU A 80 -10.98 7.29 8.65
N GLY A 81 -10.99 8.52 8.12
CA GLY A 81 -10.82 8.78 6.69
C GLY A 81 -9.49 8.24 6.13
N PRO A 82 -8.33 8.72 6.63
CA PRO A 82 -7.02 8.16 6.27
C PRO A 82 -6.90 6.65 6.55
N ALA A 83 -7.41 6.15 7.68
CA ALA A 83 -7.32 4.73 8.02
C ALA A 83 -8.04 3.84 7.00
N LEU A 84 -9.22 4.25 6.52
CA LEU A 84 -9.92 3.55 5.44
C LEU A 84 -9.12 3.52 4.14
N LYS A 85 -8.48 4.63 3.78
CA LYS A 85 -7.65 4.70 2.56
C LYS A 85 -6.43 3.78 2.66
N ILE A 86 -5.75 3.80 3.80
CA ILE A 86 -4.59 2.94 4.08
C ILE A 86 -4.99 1.47 3.97
N TYR A 87 -6.09 1.06 4.61
CA TYR A 87 -6.52 -0.33 4.57
C TYR A 87 -6.94 -0.78 3.15
N GLU A 88 -7.80 -0.01 2.48
CA GLU A 88 -8.38 -0.42 1.21
C GLU A 88 -7.40 -0.38 0.04
N TYR A 89 -6.48 0.60 0.01
CA TYR A 89 -5.59 0.82 -1.13
C TYR A 89 -4.17 0.30 -0.95
N HIS A 90 -3.71 0.10 0.30
CA HIS A 90 -2.33 -0.34 0.56
C HIS A 90 -2.30 -1.71 1.23
N VAL A 91 -2.89 -1.86 2.42
CA VAL A 91 -2.78 -3.12 3.19
C VAL A 91 -3.36 -4.30 2.40
N LYS A 92 -4.59 -4.17 1.87
CA LYS A 92 -5.20 -5.22 1.05
C LYS A 92 -4.43 -5.53 -0.23
N LEU A 93 -3.78 -4.52 -0.81
CA LEU A 93 -2.98 -4.70 -2.02
C LEU A 93 -1.71 -5.51 -1.71
N LEU A 94 -0.99 -5.14 -0.65
CA LEU A 94 0.21 -5.84 -0.18
C LEU A 94 -0.10 -7.29 0.22
N GLN A 95 -1.22 -7.51 0.91
CA GLN A 95 -1.70 -8.85 1.26
C GLN A 95 -1.96 -9.71 0.01
N ARG A 96 -2.69 -9.16 -0.97
CA ARG A 96 -3.01 -9.93 -2.19
C ARG A 96 -1.76 -10.32 -2.96
N SER A 97 -0.76 -9.43 -3.05
CA SER A 97 0.49 -9.74 -3.75
C SER A 97 1.30 -10.83 -3.05
N HIS A 98 1.23 -10.95 -1.72
CA HIS A 98 2.00 -11.97 -0.98
C HIS A 98 1.39 -13.37 -1.03
N PHE A 99 0.05 -13.49 -1.01
CA PHE A 99 -0.63 -14.78 -0.97
C PHE A 99 -0.97 -15.37 -2.35
N GLN A 100 -0.58 -14.71 -3.45
CA GLN A 100 -0.82 -15.21 -4.81
C GLN A 100 0.30 -16.13 -5.33
N ASP A 101 1.40 -16.31 -4.59
CA ASP A 101 2.55 -17.12 -5.02
C ASP A 101 2.64 -18.52 -4.36
N GLU A 102 1.77 -18.85 -3.40
CA GLU A 102 1.69 -20.17 -2.76
C GLU A 102 0.48 -20.97 -3.29
N GLU A 103 0.50 -21.35 -4.57
CA GLU A 103 -0.33 -22.47 -5.05
C GLU A 103 0.38 -23.78 -4.65
N PRO A 104 -0.20 -24.63 -3.79
CA PRO A 104 0.40 -25.92 -3.45
C PRO A 104 0.53 -26.77 -4.73
N PRO A 105 1.62 -27.55 -4.90
CA PRO A 105 1.79 -28.41 -6.08
C PRO A 105 0.54 -29.28 -6.28
N PRO A 106 0.07 -29.46 -7.52
CA PRO A 106 -1.07 -30.35 -7.78
C PRO A 106 -0.73 -31.73 -7.22
N GLU A 107 -1.48 -32.18 -6.22
CA GLU A 107 -1.25 -33.50 -5.65
C GLU A 107 -1.37 -34.56 -6.75
N PRO A 108 -0.46 -35.55 -6.80
CA PRO A 108 -0.56 -36.61 -7.78
C PRO A 108 -1.89 -37.33 -7.62
N PHE A 109 -2.60 -37.53 -8.73
CA PHE A 109 -3.88 -38.23 -8.74
C PHE A 109 -3.75 -39.57 -8.01
N PRO A 110 -4.70 -39.91 -7.10
CA PRO A 110 -4.68 -41.21 -6.44
C PRO A 110 -4.79 -42.32 -7.49
N ALA A 111 -3.90 -43.31 -7.37
CA ALA A 111 -3.80 -44.47 -8.25
C ALA A 111 -5.03 -45.40 -8.17
#